data_AF-A0A6I2I578-F1
#
_entry.id   AF-A0A6I2I578-F1
#
_cell.length_a   1.000
_cell.length_b   1.000
_cell.length_c   1.000
_cell.angle_alpha   90.00
_cell.angle_beta   90.00
_cell.angle_gamma   90.00
#
_symmetry.space_group_name_H-M   'P 1'
#
loop_
_entity.id
_entity.type
_entity.pdbx_description
1 polymer ?
#
loop_
_entity_poly.entity_id
_entity_poly.type
_entity_poly.pdbx_seq_one_letter_code
_entity_poly.pdbx_strand_id
1 'polypeptide(L)'
;MLASYDGKTFTAPPESAKTPEEQAAENLAKAQSEYDHATAVSNELNEQIQDEDYDGTSEAAVREELSAWTNYRKELRAYLKAVDGSQPLPKEPQ
;
A
#
# COMPACT_ATOMS: atom_id res chain seq x y z
N MET A 1 -7.84 -14.51 29.17
CA MET A 1 -6.41 -14.76 28.90
C MET A 1 -5.61 -13.69 29.63
N LEU A 2 -4.57 -14.04 30.39
CA LEU A 2 -3.80 -13.10 31.21
C LEU A 2 -2.35 -13.07 30.73
N ALA A 3 -1.80 -11.86 30.60
CA ALA A 3 -0.38 -11.66 30.39
C ALA A 3 0.41 -12.35 31.52
N SER A 4 1.55 -12.96 31.20
CA SER A 4 2.40 -13.61 32.19
C SER A 4 3.77 -12.92 32.27
N TYR A 5 4.30 -12.82 33.48
CA TYR A 5 5.63 -12.30 33.75
C TYR A 5 6.35 -13.25 34.72
N ASP A 6 7.50 -13.78 34.31
CA ASP A 6 8.26 -14.79 35.08
C ASP A 6 9.42 -14.19 35.89
N GLY A 7 9.46 -12.85 36.00
CA GLY A 7 10.57 -12.12 36.64
C GLY A 7 11.72 -11.76 35.69
N LYS A 8 11.69 -12.20 34.42
CA LYS A 8 12.68 -11.84 33.38
C LYS A 8 12.04 -11.49 32.04
N THR A 9 10.94 -12.13 31.68
CA THR A 9 10.29 -12.03 30.38
C THR A 9 8.81 -11.73 30.57
N PHE A 10 8.33 -10.67 29.90
CA PHE A 10 6.92 -10.41 29.77
C PHE A 10 6.39 -11.06 28.50
N THR A 11 5.40 -11.93 28.64
CA THR A 11 4.67 -12.48 27.50
C THR A 11 3.34 -11.75 27.39
N ALA A 12 3.22 -10.91 26.37
CA ALA A 12 1.95 -10.29 26.03
C ALA A 12 0.92 -11.39 25.69
N PRO A 13 -0.37 -11.21 26.01
CA PRO A 13 -1.41 -12.09 25.49
C PRO A 13 -1.33 -12.11 23.96
N PRO A 14 -1.65 -13.24 23.31
CA PRO A 14 -1.79 -13.24 21.85
C PRO A 14 -2.82 -12.18 21.45
N GLU A 15 -2.52 -11.40 20.42
CA GLU A 15 -3.50 -10.51 19.82
C GLU A 15 -4.74 -11.33 19.46
N SER A 16 -5.91 -10.81 19.81
CA SER A 16 -7.16 -11.43 19.38
C SER A 16 -7.22 -11.34 17.86
N ALA A 17 -7.58 -12.44 17.19
CA ALA A 17 -7.78 -12.44 15.76
C ALA A 17 -8.84 -11.40 15.40
N LYS A 18 -8.53 -10.53 14.45
CA LYS A 18 -9.47 -9.52 13.94
C LYS A 18 -10.70 -10.19 13.38
N THR A 19 -11.87 -9.58 13.60
CA THR A 19 -13.08 -10.02 12.91
C THR A 19 -12.94 -9.73 11.41
N PRO A 20 -13.74 -10.42 10.55
CA PRO A 20 -13.76 -10.10 9.13
C PRO A 20 -14.05 -8.62 8.84
N GLU A 21 -14.90 -7.99 9.64
CA GLU A 21 -15.26 -6.56 9.52
C GLU A 21 -14.08 -5.65 9.90
N GLU A 22 -13.34 -5.98 10.97
CA GLU A 22 -12.12 -5.24 11.35
C GLU A 22 -11.06 -5.36 10.26
N GLN A 23 -10.86 -6.56 9.71
CA GLN A 23 -9.92 -6.78 8.61
C GLN A 23 -10.33 -6.01 7.35
N ALA A 24 -11.62 -5.98 7.02
CA ALA A 24 -12.14 -5.23 5.88
C ALA A 24 -11.93 -3.72 6.03
N ALA A 25 -12.21 -3.18 7.23
CA ALA A 25 -11.98 -1.77 7.53
C ALA A 25 -10.49 -1.40 7.43
N GLU A 26 -9.60 -2.24 7.94
CA GLU A 26 -8.16 -2.04 7.80
C GLU A 26 -7.69 -2.11 6.36
N ASN A 27 -8.23 -3.03 5.57
CA ASN A 27 -7.87 -3.14 4.16
C ASN A 27 -8.31 -1.90 3.38
N LEU A 28 -9.49 -1.33 3.66
CA LEU A 28 -9.94 -0.08 3.06
C LEU A 28 -9.05 1.10 3.48
N ALA A 29 -8.69 1.18 4.76
CA ALA A 29 -7.79 2.22 5.26
C ALA A 29 -6.40 2.12 4.61
N LYS A 30 -5.86 0.90 4.52
CA LYS A 30 -4.59 0.65 3.85
C LYS A 30 -4.69 0.97 2.36
N ALA A 31 -5.74 0.54 1.66
CA ALA A 31 -5.93 0.84 0.24
C ALA A 31 -5.99 2.35 -0.05
N GLN A 32 -6.54 3.15 0.87
CA GLN A 32 -6.51 4.61 0.75
C GLN A 32 -5.08 5.16 0.89
N SER A 33 -4.34 4.71 1.90
CA SER A 33 -2.93 5.10 2.08
C SER A 33 -2.07 4.74 0.87
N GLU A 34 -2.27 3.55 0.31
CA GLU A 34 -1.58 3.08 -0.89
C GLU A 34 -1.98 3.89 -2.13
N TYR A 35 -3.25 4.30 -2.24
CA TYR A 35 -3.71 5.13 -3.35
C TYR A 35 -3.06 6.52 -3.31
N ASP A 36 -2.95 7.10 -2.13
CA ASP A 36 -2.31 8.40 -1.92
C ASP A 36 -0.80 8.30 -2.21
N HIS A 37 -0.15 7.23 -1.77
CA HIS A 37 1.26 6.96 -2.08
C HIS A 37 1.50 6.78 -3.58
N ALA A 38 0.72 5.91 -4.25
CA ALA A 38 0.84 5.69 -5.69
C ALA A 38 0.58 6.97 -6.51
N THR A 39 -0.27 7.86 -6.00
CA THR A 39 -0.50 9.19 -6.59
C THR A 39 0.75 10.06 -6.46
N ALA A 40 1.36 10.12 -5.28
CA ALA A 40 2.59 10.88 -5.06
C ALA A 40 3.74 10.38 -5.95
N VAL A 41 3.99 9.07 -5.98
CA VAL A 41 5.02 8.46 -6.83
C VAL A 41 4.77 8.74 -8.31
N SER A 42 3.52 8.62 -8.76
CA SER A 42 3.17 8.94 -10.15
C SER A 42 3.44 10.41 -10.51
N ASN A 43 3.28 11.34 -9.55
CA ASN A 43 3.57 12.75 -9.78
C ASN A 43 5.08 12.99 -9.89
N GLU A 44 5.86 12.41 -8.98
CA GLU A 44 7.33 12.51 -8.99
C GLU A 44 7.94 11.95 -10.28
N LEU A 45 7.49 10.79 -10.74
CA LEU A 45 7.95 10.20 -12.02
C LEU A 45 7.56 11.07 -13.23
N ASN A 46 6.40 11.74 -13.19
CA ASN A 46 6.02 12.68 -14.24
C ASN A 46 6.88 13.94 -14.23
N GLU A 47 7.21 14.47 -13.05
CA GLU A 47 8.12 15.61 -12.89
C GLU A 47 9.51 15.23 -13.42
N GLN A 48 10.02 14.05 -13.06
CA GLN A 48 11.28 13.51 -13.56
C GLN A 48 11.33 13.45 -15.10
N ILE A 49 10.25 12.98 -15.75
CA ILE A 49 10.13 12.95 -17.21
C ILE A 49 10.10 14.37 -17.81
N GLN A 50 9.40 15.31 -17.15
CA GLN A 50 9.27 16.68 -17.64
C GLN A 50 10.58 17.47 -17.55
N ASP A 51 11.35 17.23 -16.50
CA ASP A 51 12.65 17.88 -16.27
C ASP A 51 13.80 17.18 -17.02
N GLU A 52 13.51 16.09 -17.72
CA GLU A 52 14.49 15.22 -18.40
C GLU A 52 15.59 14.72 -17.43
N ASP A 53 15.25 14.56 -16.16
CA ASP A 53 16.18 14.19 -15.09
C ASP A 53 16.28 12.67 -14.92
N TYR A 54 17.12 12.04 -15.75
CA TYR A 54 17.29 10.59 -15.74
C TYR A 54 18.56 10.14 -15.01
N ASP A 55 19.04 10.88 -13.99
CA ASP A 55 20.30 10.53 -13.32
C ASP A 55 20.34 9.07 -12.85
N GLY A 56 21.25 8.28 -13.44
CA GLY A 56 21.38 6.85 -13.18
C GLY A 56 20.30 5.92 -13.77
N THR A 57 19.34 6.44 -14.54
CA THR A 57 18.25 5.68 -15.17
C THR A 57 18.06 6.07 -16.65
N SER A 58 16.97 5.61 -17.29
CA SER A 58 16.58 6.00 -18.65
C SER A 58 15.13 6.45 -18.67
N GLU A 59 14.77 7.35 -19.59
CA GLU A 59 13.37 7.75 -19.79
C GLU A 59 12.44 6.55 -19.98
N ALA A 60 12.89 5.52 -20.72
CA ALA A 60 12.11 4.32 -20.95
C ALA A 60 11.79 3.58 -19.64
N ALA A 61 12.77 3.48 -18.74
CA ALA A 61 12.59 2.86 -17.42
C ALA A 61 11.63 3.68 -16.54
N VAL A 62 11.80 5.01 -16.49
CA VAL A 62 10.90 5.90 -15.73
C VAL A 62 9.46 5.84 -16.26
N ARG A 63 9.27 5.74 -17.59
CA ARG A 63 7.94 5.57 -18.20
C ARG A 63 7.32 4.21 -17.91
N GLU A 64 8.12 3.15 -17.87
CA GLU A 64 7.65 1.81 -17.49
C GLU A 64 7.18 1.80 -16.04
N GLU A 65 7.98 2.37 -15.14
CA GLU A 65 7.65 2.50 -13.72
C GLU A 65 6.39 3.35 -13.52
N LEU A 66 6.28 4.50 -14.19
CA LEU A 66 5.09 5.35 -14.16
C LEU A 66 3.83 4.59 -14.63
N SER A 67 3.95 3.76 -15.66
CA SER A 67 2.86 2.92 -16.15
C SER A 67 2.41 1.89 -15.09
N ALA A 68 3.37 1.25 -14.42
CA ALA A 68 3.10 0.29 -13.35
C ALA A 68 2.37 0.95 -12.18
N TRP A 69 2.88 2.07 -11.66
CA TRP A 69 2.23 2.83 -10.58
C TRP A 69 0.86 3.37 -10.97
N THR A 70 0.71 3.82 -12.23
CA THR A 70 -0.59 4.27 -12.75
C THR A 70 -1.62 3.13 -12.78
N ASN A 71 -1.20 1.92 -13.12
CA ASN A 71 -2.08 0.75 -13.12
C ASN A 71 -2.44 0.31 -11.71
N TYR A 72 -1.46 0.24 -10.80
CA TYR A 72 -1.70 -0.04 -9.38
C TYR A 72 -2.71 0.95 -8.76
N ARG A 73 -2.55 2.26 -9.01
CA ARG A 73 -3.49 3.29 -8.57
C ARG A 73 -4.91 3.09 -9.12
N LYS A 74 -5.06 2.62 -10.38
CA LYS A 74 -6.38 2.32 -10.96
C LYS A 74 -7.03 1.12 -10.28
N GLU A 75 -6.25 0.09 -9.97
CA GLU A 75 -6.73 -1.09 -9.24
C GLU A 75 -7.17 -0.71 -7.82
N LEU A 76 -6.38 0.08 -7.10
CA LEU A 76 -6.74 0.63 -5.79
C LEU A 76 -8.02 1.46 -5.85
N ARG A 77 -8.17 2.31 -6.87
CA ARG A 77 -9.42 3.08 -7.06
C ARG A 77 -10.63 2.17 -7.27
N ALA A 78 -10.48 1.08 -8.02
CA ALA A 78 -11.55 0.11 -8.22
C ALA A 78 -11.87 -0.64 -6.90
N TYR A 79 -10.84 -1.02 -6.15
CA TYR A 79 -10.97 -1.64 -4.83
C TYR A 79 -11.73 -0.74 -3.84
N LEU A 80 -11.31 0.51 -3.69
CA LEU A 80 -11.95 1.49 -2.81
C LEU A 80 -13.41 1.77 -3.22
N LYS A 81 -13.71 1.78 -4.51
CA LYS A 81 -15.08 1.98 -5.02
C LYS A 81 -16.02 0.82 -4.66
N ALA A 82 -15.51 -0.39 -4.44
CA ALA A 82 -16.32 -1.53 -4.02
C ALA A 82 -16.77 -1.40 -2.54
N VAL A 83 -16.03 -0.66 -1.71
CA VAL A 83 -16.30 -0.44 -0.26
C VAL A 83 -16.49 -1.74 0.53
N ASP A 84 -15.96 -2.85 0.02
CA ASP A 84 -16.10 -4.18 0.61
C ASP A 84 -14.94 -4.48 1.57
N GLY A 85 -13.70 -4.25 1.15
CA GLY A 85 -12.52 -4.49 2.00
C GLY A 85 -12.20 -5.97 2.24
N SER A 86 -13.08 -6.90 1.86
CA SER A 86 -12.90 -8.34 2.13
C SER A 86 -11.78 -8.99 1.32
N GLN A 87 -11.48 -8.43 0.15
CA GLN A 87 -10.46 -8.95 -0.76
C GLN A 87 -9.06 -8.50 -0.35
N PRO A 88 -8.00 -9.27 -0.66
CA PRO A 88 -6.64 -8.79 -0.48
C PRO A 88 -6.40 -7.53 -1.31
N LEU A 89 -5.52 -6.64 -0.81
CA LEU A 89 -5.14 -5.45 -1.55
C LEU A 89 -4.46 -5.83 -2.88
N PRO A 90 -4.62 -4.99 -3.92
CA PRO A 90 -3.73 -5.03 -5.08
C PRO A 90 -2.27 -4.99 -4.65
N LYS A 91 -1.37 -5.55 -5.45
CA LYS A 91 0.07 -5.57 -5.15
C LYS A 91 0.73 -4.34 -5.75
N GLU A 92 1.55 -3.68 -4.94
CA GLU A 92 2.41 -2.59 -5.42
C GLU A 92 3.41 -3.09 -6.49
N PRO A 93 3.86 -2.21 -7.40
CA PRO A 93 5.00 -2.48 -8.27
C PRO A 93 6.27 -2.75 -7.44
N GLN A 94 7.18 -3.58 -7.96
CA GLN A 94 8.51 -3.81 -7.37
C GLN A 94 9.57 -2.92 -7.98
#